data_AF-A6GUL2-F1
#
_entry.id   AF-A6GUL2-F1
#
_cell.length_a   1.000
_cell.length_b   1.000
_cell.length_c   1.000
_cell.angle_alpha   90.00
_cell.angle_beta   90.00
_cell.angle_gamma   90.00
#
_symmetry.space_group_name_H-M   'P 1'
#
loop_
_entity.id
_entity.type
_entity.pdbx_description
1 polymer ?
#
loop_
_entity_poly.entity_id
_entity_poly.type
_entity_poly.pdbx_seq_one_letter_code
_entity_poly.pdbx_strand_id
1 'polypeptide(L)'
;MFELIASDLRLKGYSVQRDALAPSLISGLLETFTSMAAGELKQAGIGRAHGQQANSEIRRDEIAWIESTHGGAAGRWLEFSAQLQQYLNRTLMLGLFSFESHFAHYAPGAFYRTHVDAFKGQANRILSVVLYLNPEWGPEDGGEMVLYSDQGTQTVLETIQPLAGTLAVFLSEDFPHEVLPAKRHRYSIAGWYRVNTSSTLCIDPPA
;
A
#
# COMPACT_ATOMS: atom_id res chain seq x y z
N MET A 1 -5.55 -18.02 3.13
CA MET A 1 -5.46 -16.59 2.77
C MET A 1 -4.73 -16.36 1.45
N PHE A 2 -3.45 -16.74 1.28
CA PHE A 2 -2.73 -16.47 0.01
C PHE A 2 -3.41 -17.02 -1.24
N GLU A 3 -4.03 -18.20 -1.15
CA GLU A 3 -4.84 -18.76 -2.23
C GLU A 3 -6.03 -17.88 -2.61
N LEU A 4 -6.73 -17.32 -1.62
CA LEU A 4 -7.86 -16.41 -1.85
C LEU A 4 -7.38 -15.14 -2.56
N ILE A 5 -6.27 -14.55 -2.09
CA ILE A 5 -5.64 -13.39 -2.74
C ILE A 5 -5.29 -13.72 -4.20
N ALA A 6 -4.65 -14.87 -4.45
CA ALA A 6 -4.29 -15.27 -5.81
C ALA A 6 -5.52 -15.50 -6.71
N SER A 7 -6.56 -16.15 -6.18
CA SER A 7 -7.81 -16.39 -6.90
C SER A 7 -8.52 -15.07 -7.25
N ASP A 8 -8.65 -14.17 -6.28
CA ASP A 8 -9.26 -12.86 -6.45
C ASP A 8 -8.48 -11.99 -7.45
N LEU A 9 -7.15 -11.94 -7.33
CA LEU A 9 -6.29 -11.23 -8.30
C LEU A 9 -6.48 -11.78 -9.72
N ARG A 10 -6.58 -13.11 -9.88
CA ARG A 10 -6.79 -13.73 -11.18
C ARG A 10 -8.19 -13.46 -11.76
N LEU A 11 -9.22 -13.46 -10.92
CA LEU A 11 -10.61 -13.36 -11.36
C LEU A 11 -11.05 -11.92 -11.58
N LYS A 12 -10.59 -11.00 -10.73
CA LYS A 12 -11.08 -9.61 -10.71
C LYS A 12 -9.99 -8.55 -10.52
N GLY A 13 -8.71 -8.93 -10.41
CA GLY A 13 -7.59 -7.98 -10.36
C GLY A 13 -7.31 -7.31 -9.01
N TYR A 14 -8.17 -7.51 -8.01
CA TYR A 14 -7.98 -7.03 -6.65
C TYR A 14 -8.53 -8.00 -5.61
N SER A 15 -8.04 -7.91 -4.39
CA SER A 15 -8.41 -8.74 -3.24
C SER A 15 -8.46 -7.88 -1.99
N VAL A 16 -9.48 -8.07 -1.15
CA VAL A 16 -9.59 -7.45 0.18
C VAL A 16 -9.80 -8.55 1.21
N GLN A 17 -8.84 -8.71 2.11
CA GLN A 17 -8.87 -9.74 3.15
C GLN A 17 -8.93 -9.07 4.53
N ARG A 18 -9.96 -9.40 5.32
CA ARG A 18 -10.05 -8.98 6.72
C ARG A 18 -9.28 -9.95 7.60
N ASP A 19 -8.81 -9.47 8.75
CA ASP A 19 -8.04 -10.26 9.72
C ASP A 19 -6.85 -11.00 9.09
N ALA A 20 -6.19 -10.34 8.13
CA ALA A 20 -5.19 -10.96 7.28
C ALA A 20 -3.92 -11.33 8.04
N LEU A 21 -3.59 -10.61 9.11
CA LEU A 21 -2.40 -10.83 9.93
C LEU A 21 -2.79 -10.94 11.40
N ALA A 22 -1.96 -11.64 12.17
CA ALA A 22 -2.18 -11.83 13.59
C ALA A 22 -2.35 -10.48 14.33
N PRO A 23 -3.32 -10.36 15.26
CA PRO A 23 -3.55 -9.10 15.99
C PRO A 23 -2.31 -8.53 16.69
N SER A 24 -1.42 -9.41 17.17
CA SER A 24 -0.14 -9.02 17.79
C SER A 24 0.83 -8.39 16.80
N LEU A 25 0.82 -8.81 15.53
CA LEU A 25 1.61 -8.20 14.47
C LEU A 25 1.04 -6.83 14.12
N ILE A 26 -0.29 -6.70 13.97
CA ILE A 26 -0.93 -5.41 13.70
C ILE A 26 -0.64 -4.39 14.80
N SER A 27 -0.82 -4.80 16.06
CA SER A 27 -0.57 -3.93 17.22
C SER A 27 0.90 -3.52 17.29
N GLY A 28 1.82 -4.47 17.07
CA GLY A 28 3.26 -4.17 17.05
C GLY A 28 3.69 -3.27 15.90
N LEU A 29 3.04 -3.35 14.73
CA LEU A 29 3.30 -2.44 13.60
C LEU A 29 2.83 -1.02 13.92
N LEU A 30 1.64 -0.88 14.52
CA LEU A 30 1.14 0.41 14.96
C LEU A 30 2.05 1.03 16.04
N GLU A 31 2.45 0.24 17.03
CA GLU A 31 3.37 0.68 18.08
C GLU A 31 4.70 1.13 17.49
N THR A 32 5.30 0.31 16.60
CA THR A 32 6.53 0.65 15.89
C THR A 32 6.39 2.02 15.22
N PHE A 33 5.30 2.24 14.47
CA PHE A 33 5.10 3.49 13.75
C PHE A 33 4.89 4.70 14.68
N THR A 34 4.03 4.56 15.69
CA THR A 34 3.72 5.66 16.64
C THR A 34 4.88 6.01 17.57
N SER A 35 5.86 5.11 17.72
CA SER A 35 7.09 5.36 18.49
C SER A 35 8.19 6.06 17.70
N MET A 36 8.05 6.19 16.37
CA MET A 36 9.06 6.87 15.53
C MET A 36 9.16 8.35 15.90
N ALA A 37 10.37 8.89 15.88
CA ALA A 37 10.56 10.32 16.13
C ALA A 37 9.95 11.15 15.00
N ALA A 38 9.45 12.35 15.30
CA ALA A 38 8.85 13.24 14.31
C ALA A 38 9.77 13.58 13.12
N GLY A 39 11.09 13.48 13.29
CA GLY A 39 12.07 13.70 12.21
C GLY A 39 12.22 12.53 11.22
N GLU A 40 11.66 11.36 11.54
CA GLU A 40 11.68 10.17 10.66
C GLU A 40 10.52 10.19 9.66
N LEU A 41 9.44 10.87 10.02
CA LEU A 41 8.28 11.11 9.16
C LEU A 41 8.61 12.17 8.12
N LYS A 42 8.32 11.88 6.85
CA LYS A 42 8.48 12.83 5.75
C LYS A 42 7.13 13.06 5.08
N GLN A 43 6.85 14.31 4.74
CA GLN A 43 5.71 14.65 3.88
C GLN A 43 5.82 13.90 2.56
N ALA A 44 4.77 13.21 2.17
CA ALA A 44 4.80 12.35 1.01
C ALA A 44 4.78 13.16 -0.30
N GLY A 45 5.69 12.81 -1.22
CA GLY A 45 5.79 13.43 -2.53
C GLY A 45 4.97 12.73 -3.61
N ILE A 46 4.84 13.40 -4.76
CA ILE A 46 4.27 12.86 -5.99
C ILE A 46 5.35 12.90 -7.07
N GLY A 47 5.42 11.86 -7.91
CA GLY A 47 6.42 11.74 -8.96
C GLY A 47 7.60 10.83 -8.59
N ARG A 48 8.48 10.56 -9.57
CA ARG A 48 9.65 9.67 -9.43
C ARG A 48 10.94 10.50 -9.36
N ALA A 49 11.92 10.03 -8.58
CA ALA A 49 13.29 10.55 -8.52
C ALA A 49 13.36 12.10 -8.39
N HIS A 50 14.02 12.78 -9.32
CA HIS A 50 14.25 14.24 -9.30
C HIS A 50 12.97 15.07 -9.55
N GLY A 51 11.84 14.43 -9.88
CA GLY A 51 10.54 15.07 -10.07
C GLY A 51 9.62 14.97 -8.85
N GLN A 52 10.11 14.55 -7.69
CA GLN A 52 9.30 14.50 -6.47
C GLN A 52 8.90 15.90 -6.04
N GLN A 53 7.59 16.17 -6.09
CA GLN A 53 7.01 17.41 -5.59
C GLN A 53 6.04 17.09 -4.47
N ALA A 54 6.22 17.74 -3.32
CA ALA A 54 5.20 17.76 -2.28
C ALA A 54 4.05 18.64 -2.79
N ASN A 55 2.92 18.03 -3.12
CA ASN A 55 1.71 18.75 -3.50
C ASN A 55 0.57 18.39 -2.54
N SER A 56 0.38 19.26 -1.55
CA SER A 56 -0.65 19.14 -0.53
C SER A 56 -2.07 19.29 -1.08
N GLU A 57 -2.25 19.73 -2.33
CA GLU A 57 -3.57 19.71 -2.98
C GLU A 57 -3.96 18.30 -3.44
N ILE A 58 -3.00 17.39 -3.56
CA ILE A 58 -3.22 16.03 -4.07
C ILE A 58 -3.09 14.98 -2.95
N ARG A 59 -2.05 15.06 -2.11
CA ARG A 59 -1.87 14.15 -0.96
C ARG A 59 -1.33 14.88 0.27
N ARG A 60 -1.77 14.50 1.46
CA ARG A 60 -1.42 15.17 2.73
C ARG A 60 -0.95 14.22 3.82
N ASP A 61 -0.43 13.06 3.43
CA ASP A 61 0.09 12.06 4.35
C ASP A 61 1.58 12.21 4.62
N GLU A 62 1.97 11.72 5.79
CA GLU A 62 3.36 11.56 6.21
C GLU A 62 3.74 10.10 6.13
N ILE A 63 4.95 9.82 5.66
CA ILE A 63 5.43 8.46 5.45
C ILE A 63 6.78 8.22 6.13
N ALA A 64 7.01 6.96 6.50
CA ALA A 64 8.29 6.45 6.96
C ALA A 64 8.57 5.11 6.30
N TRP A 65 9.64 5.02 5.51
CA TRP A 65 10.00 3.79 4.77
C TRP A 65 10.36 2.66 5.72
N ILE A 66 9.90 1.45 5.40
CA ILE A 66 10.18 0.26 6.19
C ILE A 66 11.43 -0.42 5.64
N GLU A 67 12.52 -0.27 6.38
CA GLU A 67 13.79 -0.93 6.12
C GLU A 67 13.93 -2.25 6.89
N SER A 68 14.76 -3.16 6.38
CA SER A 68 15.06 -4.46 7.02
C SER A 68 15.72 -4.32 8.39
N THR A 69 16.35 -3.18 8.66
CA THR A 69 17.02 -2.84 9.93
C THR A 69 16.05 -2.61 11.09
N HIS A 70 14.77 -2.30 10.84
CA HIS A 70 13.78 -2.06 11.91
C HIS A 70 13.52 -3.31 12.78
N GLY A 71 13.64 -4.52 12.22
CA GLY A 71 13.37 -5.77 12.95
C GLY A 71 11.95 -5.83 13.54
N GLY A 72 11.76 -6.63 14.59
CA GLY A 72 10.50 -6.66 15.36
C GLY A 72 9.26 -6.92 14.50
N ALA A 73 8.23 -6.10 14.67
CA ALA A 73 6.99 -6.19 13.90
C ALA A 73 7.19 -5.83 12.42
N ALA A 74 7.99 -4.80 12.13
CA ALA A 74 8.33 -4.41 10.77
C ALA A 74 9.06 -5.53 10.00
N GLY A 75 9.99 -6.22 10.64
CA GLY A 75 10.67 -7.39 10.08
C GLY A 75 9.70 -8.52 9.75
N ARG A 76 8.78 -8.85 10.65
CA ARG A 76 7.72 -9.86 10.40
C ARG A 76 6.77 -9.46 9.26
N TRP A 77 6.51 -8.16 9.08
CA TRP A 77 5.77 -7.67 7.92
C TRP A 77 6.53 -7.91 6.60
N LEU A 78 7.83 -7.66 6.58
CA LEU A 78 8.66 -7.94 5.40
C LEU A 78 8.73 -9.44 5.10
N GLU A 79 8.83 -10.30 6.13
CA GLU A 79 8.77 -11.75 5.97
C GLU A 79 7.42 -12.22 5.40
N PHE A 80 6.31 -11.69 5.93
CA PHE A 80 4.97 -11.96 5.39
C PHE A 80 4.87 -11.58 3.91
N SER A 81 5.38 -10.40 3.56
CA SER A 81 5.38 -9.90 2.19
C SER A 81 6.23 -10.78 1.26
N ALA A 82 7.40 -11.22 1.72
CA ALA A 82 8.23 -12.16 0.96
C ALA A 82 7.54 -13.51 0.72
N GLN A 83 6.81 -14.03 1.72
CA GLN A 83 6.04 -15.28 1.57
C GLN A 83 4.87 -15.11 0.58
N LEU A 84 4.16 -13.98 0.64
CA LEU A 84 3.10 -13.66 -0.32
C LEU A 84 3.67 -13.56 -1.75
N GLN A 85 4.78 -12.84 -1.93
CA GLN A 85 5.48 -12.73 -3.21
C GLN A 85 5.80 -14.11 -3.80
N GLN A 86 6.42 -14.99 -3.01
CA GLN A 86 6.78 -16.33 -3.45
C GLN A 86 5.56 -17.16 -3.84
N TYR A 87 4.47 -17.06 -3.07
CA TYR A 87 3.23 -17.75 -3.38
C TYR A 87 2.62 -17.24 -4.70
N LEU A 88 2.47 -15.92 -4.85
CA LEU A 88 1.90 -15.31 -6.06
C LEU A 88 2.74 -15.60 -7.30
N ASN A 89 4.07 -15.59 -7.20
CA ASN A 89 4.94 -15.97 -8.32
C ASN A 89 4.73 -17.40 -8.77
N ARG A 90 4.60 -18.35 -7.84
CA ARG A 90 4.37 -19.76 -8.18
C ARG A 90 2.99 -19.99 -8.80
N THR A 91 1.97 -19.31 -8.30
CA THR A 91 0.58 -19.55 -8.69
C THR A 91 0.15 -18.75 -9.92
N LEU A 92 0.63 -17.52 -10.06
CA LEU A 92 0.19 -16.57 -11.08
C LEU A 92 1.29 -16.18 -12.08
N MET A 93 2.53 -16.64 -11.89
CA MET A 93 3.67 -16.36 -12.78
C MET A 93 3.94 -14.86 -12.98
N LEU A 94 3.71 -14.04 -11.95
CA LEU A 94 3.80 -12.57 -12.04
C LEU A 94 5.24 -12.02 -12.12
N GLY A 95 6.26 -12.83 -11.81
CA GLY A 95 7.66 -12.40 -11.88
C GLY A 95 8.05 -11.32 -10.85
N LEU A 96 7.29 -11.19 -9.76
CA LEU A 96 7.56 -10.24 -8.69
C LEU A 96 8.97 -10.47 -8.14
N PHE A 97 9.77 -9.42 -8.12
CA PHE A 97 11.20 -9.46 -7.84
C PHE A 97 11.54 -8.77 -6.52
N SER A 98 11.09 -7.52 -6.32
CA SER A 98 11.35 -6.74 -5.12
C SER A 98 10.06 -6.22 -4.49
N PHE A 99 10.15 -5.84 -3.21
CA PHE A 99 9.06 -5.25 -2.46
C PHE A 99 9.58 -4.05 -1.69
N GLU A 100 8.89 -2.91 -1.83
CA GLU A 100 9.15 -1.69 -1.08
C GLU A 100 7.87 -1.31 -0.33
N SER A 101 7.98 -0.84 0.91
CA SER A 101 6.81 -0.40 1.68
C SER A 101 7.16 0.69 2.67
N HIS A 102 6.17 1.49 3.04
CA HIS A 102 6.30 2.54 4.04
C HIS A 102 5.05 2.57 4.93
N PHE A 103 5.25 2.99 6.17
CA PHE A 103 4.15 3.47 7.00
C PHE A 103 3.59 4.75 6.39
N ALA A 104 2.29 4.99 6.58
CA ALA A 104 1.58 6.18 6.14
C ALA A 104 0.61 6.65 7.23
N HIS A 105 0.71 7.93 7.55
CA HIS A 105 -0.11 8.63 8.54
C HIS A 105 -0.89 9.75 7.85
N TYR A 106 -2.21 9.70 7.98
CA TYR A 106 -3.12 10.75 7.56
C TYR A 106 -3.70 11.40 8.81
N ALA A 107 -3.33 12.66 9.06
CA ALA A 107 -3.95 13.47 10.10
C ALA A 107 -5.45 13.71 9.79
N PRO A 108 -6.28 14.10 10.77
CA PRO A 108 -7.67 14.47 10.52
C PRO A 108 -7.82 15.47 9.37
N GLY A 109 -8.68 15.15 8.40
CA GLY A 109 -8.91 15.94 7.18
C GLY A 109 -7.89 15.72 6.05
N ALA A 110 -6.81 14.96 6.28
CA ALA A 110 -5.87 14.58 5.22
C ALA A 110 -6.51 13.54 4.28
N PHE A 111 -6.12 13.60 3.01
CA PHE A 111 -6.67 12.77 1.93
C PHE A 111 -5.59 12.43 0.91
N TYR A 112 -5.94 11.54 -0.02
CA TYR A 112 -5.19 11.33 -1.25
C TYR A 112 -6.20 11.24 -2.41
N ARG A 113 -6.15 12.20 -3.34
CA ARG A 113 -7.05 12.20 -4.50
C ARG A 113 -6.90 10.93 -5.34
N THR A 114 -7.92 10.65 -6.15
CA THR A 114 -7.91 9.57 -7.13
C THR A 114 -6.62 9.57 -7.96
N HIS A 115 -5.90 8.44 -7.91
CA HIS A 115 -4.65 8.22 -8.63
C HIS A 115 -4.48 6.74 -8.97
N VAL A 116 -3.45 6.42 -9.76
CA VAL A 116 -3.02 5.05 -10.07
C VAL A 116 -1.55 4.95 -9.68
N ASP A 117 -1.14 3.80 -9.15
CA ASP A 117 0.20 3.61 -8.58
C ASP A 117 1.30 3.37 -9.63
N ALA A 118 0.90 2.95 -10.82
CA ALA A 118 1.77 2.79 -11.97
C ALA A 118 1.08 3.28 -13.26
N PHE A 119 1.80 4.08 -14.03
CA PHE A 119 1.33 4.52 -15.34
C PHE A 119 1.58 3.42 -16.37
N LYS A 120 0.58 3.18 -17.24
CA LYS A 120 0.65 2.18 -18.31
C LYS A 120 1.95 2.28 -19.10
N GLY A 121 2.70 1.18 -19.14
CA GLY A 121 3.97 1.09 -19.86
C GLY A 121 5.20 1.54 -19.08
N GLN A 122 5.03 1.99 -17.84
CA GLN A 122 6.11 2.23 -16.86
C GLN A 122 6.04 1.21 -15.71
N ALA A 123 5.65 -0.02 -16.09
CA ALA A 123 5.12 -1.12 -15.28
C ALA A 123 6.16 -1.87 -14.46
N ASN A 124 7.04 -1.17 -13.74
CA ASN A 124 7.88 -1.89 -12.79
C ASN A 124 7.12 -2.24 -11.52
N ARG A 125 6.03 -1.57 -11.14
CA ARG A 125 5.13 -1.97 -10.05
C ARG A 125 3.96 -2.77 -10.62
N ILE A 126 3.83 -4.02 -10.17
CA ILE A 126 2.79 -4.94 -10.65
C ILE A 126 1.61 -4.98 -9.66
N LEU A 127 1.90 -5.04 -8.37
CA LEU A 127 0.89 -5.13 -7.33
C LEU A 127 1.10 -4.06 -6.26
N SER A 128 0.01 -3.42 -5.88
CA SER A 128 -0.07 -2.54 -4.73
C SER A 128 -0.65 -3.31 -3.55
N VAL A 129 -0.14 -3.02 -2.35
CA VAL A 129 -0.54 -3.63 -1.09
C VAL A 129 -0.82 -2.52 -0.08
N VAL A 130 -1.98 -2.56 0.56
CA VAL A 130 -2.33 -1.65 1.65
C VAL A 130 -2.78 -2.46 2.86
N LEU A 131 -2.06 -2.33 3.98
CA LEU A 131 -2.44 -2.92 5.26
C LEU A 131 -2.90 -1.82 6.22
N TYR A 132 -4.09 -1.96 6.77
CA TYR A 132 -4.64 -1.01 7.74
C TYR A 132 -4.35 -1.39 9.18
N LEU A 133 -4.09 -0.38 10.01
CA LEU A 133 -3.61 -0.56 11.39
C LEU A 133 -4.56 0.04 12.45
N ASN A 134 -5.74 0.52 12.06
CA ASN A 134 -6.55 1.36 12.94
C ASN A 134 -7.53 0.54 13.80
N PRO A 135 -7.36 0.49 15.13
CA PRO A 135 -8.30 -0.21 16.00
C PRO A 135 -9.61 0.57 16.08
N GLU A 136 -10.72 -0.17 16.20
CA GLU A 136 -12.06 0.38 16.48
C GLU A 136 -12.42 1.51 15.50
N TRP A 137 -12.46 1.18 14.21
CA TRP A 137 -12.83 2.12 13.13
C TRP A 137 -14.26 1.90 12.69
N GLY A 138 -15.07 2.95 12.72
CA GLY A 138 -16.47 2.92 12.30
C GLY A 138 -16.76 3.75 11.04
N PRO A 139 -17.96 3.61 10.45
CA PRO A 139 -18.38 4.42 9.30
C PRO A 139 -18.36 5.94 9.58
N GLU A 140 -18.59 6.34 10.82
CA GLU A 140 -18.61 7.75 11.22
C GLU A 140 -17.23 8.41 11.18
N ASP A 141 -16.14 7.63 11.20
CA ASP A 141 -14.77 8.13 11.21
C ASP A 141 -14.27 8.57 9.81
N GLY A 142 -14.93 8.14 8.74
CA GLY A 142 -14.47 8.35 7.35
C GLY A 142 -13.15 7.65 7.04
N GLY A 143 -12.34 8.22 6.14
CA GLY A 143 -10.99 7.69 5.86
C GLY A 143 -10.92 6.45 4.98
N GLU A 144 -12.03 6.07 4.34
CA GLU A 144 -12.10 4.92 3.45
C GLU A 144 -11.17 5.06 2.27
N MET A 145 -10.65 3.92 1.79
CA MET A 145 -10.07 3.84 0.46
C MET A 145 -11.16 3.42 -0.53
N VAL A 146 -11.36 4.20 -1.57
CA VAL A 146 -12.30 3.86 -2.65
C VAL A 146 -11.50 3.33 -3.84
N LEU A 147 -11.89 2.16 -4.34
CA LEU A 147 -11.29 1.52 -5.52
C LEU A 147 -12.26 1.65 -6.70
N TYR A 148 -11.76 2.07 -7.86
CA TYR A 148 -12.56 2.30 -9.06
C TYR A 148 -12.20 1.32 -10.18
N SER A 149 -13.13 1.10 -11.13
CA SER A 149 -12.93 0.19 -12.26
C SER A 149 -11.92 0.68 -13.29
N ASP A 150 -11.89 1.99 -13.54
CA ASP A 150 -11.01 2.65 -14.50
C ASP A 150 -11.07 4.17 -14.30
N GLN A 151 -10.13 4.90 -14.91
CA GLN A 151 -10.04 6.36 -14.74
C GLN A 151 -11.17 7.14 -15.42
N GLY A 152 -11.90 6.54 -16.36
CA GLY A 152 -12.90 7.23 -17.17
C GLY A 152 -14.31 7.18 -16.56
N THR A 153 -14.77 5.98 -16.18
CA THR A 153 -16.13 5.77 -15.66
C THR A 153 -16.25 6.08 -14.17
N GLN A 154 -15.13 6.01 -13.42
CA GLN A 154 -15.09 6.13 -11.96
C GLN A 154 -16.16 5.28 -11.26
N THR A 155 -16.48 4.10 -11.80
CA THR A 155 -17.41 3.18 -11.16
C THR A 155 -16.76 2.64 -9.89
N VAL A 156 -17.38 2.85 -8.73
CA VAL A 156 -16.91 2.31 -7.45
C VAL A 156 -16.98 0.79 -7.49
N LEU A 157 -15.84 0.13 -7.35
CA LEU A 157 -15.75 -1.33 -7.20
C LEU A 157 -15.84 -1.73 -5.73
N GLU A 158 -15.11 -1.01 -4.87
CA GLU A 158 -15.06 -1.28 -3.44
C GLU A 158 -14.86 0.01 -2.65
N THR A 159 -15.42 0.04 -1.44
CA THR A 159 -15.15 1.07 -0.43
C THR A 159 -14.64 0.37 0.82
N ILE A 160 -13.36 0.56 1.11
CA ILE A 160 -12.62 -0.23 2.08
C ILE A 160 -12.38 0.63 3.32
N GLN A 161 -13.00 0.23 4.43
CA GLN A 161 -12.74 0.84 5.73
C GLN A 161 -11.32 0.52 6.19
N PRO A 162 -10.59 1.49 6.76
CA PRO A 162 -9.21 1.29 7.18
C PRO A 162 -9.12 0.58 8.54
N LEU A 163 -9.91 -0.48 8.74
CA LEU A 163 -9.94 -1.24 9.99
C LEU A 163 -8.69 -2.12 10.13
N ALA A 164 -8.09 -2.12 11.32
CA ALA A 164 -6.94 -2.94 11.69
C ALA A 164 -7.03 -4.38 11.17
N GLY A 165 -5.97 -4.85 10.50
CA GLY A 165 -5.91 -6.20 9.94
C GLY A 165 -6.54 -6.37 8.56
N THR A 166 -7.18 -5.33 8.01
CA THR A 166 -7.67 -5.35 6.63
C THR A 166 -6.50 -5.15 5.67
N LEU A 167 -6.34 -6.06 4.72
CA LEU A 167 -5.31 -6.08 3.68
C LEU A 167 -5.95 -5.98 2.31
N ALA A 168 -5.66 -4.91 1.58
CA ALA A 168 -6.01 -4.76 0.17
C ALA A 168 -4.80 -5.07 -0.72
N VAL A 169 -5.00 -5.85 -1.78
CA VAL A 169 -3.98 -6.14 -2.80
C VAL A 169 -4.60 -5.98 -4.18
N PHE A 170 -4.00 -5.21 -5.08
CA PHE A 170 -4.58 -4.92 -6.39
C PHE A 170 -3.52 -4.66 -7.46
N LEU A 171 -3.87 -4.84 -8.73
CA LEU A 171 -3.00 -4.52 -9.87
C LEU A 171 -2.72 -3.02 -9.93
N SER A 172 -1.45 -2.64 -9.86
CA SER A 172 -1.04 -1.25 -9.67
C SER A 172 -1.37 -0.32 -10.85
N GLU A 173 -1.51 -0.86 -12.07
CA GLU A 173 -1.81 -0.09 -13.28
C GLU A 173 -3.30 0.04 -13.59
N ASP A 174 -4.12 -0.85 -13.04
CA ASP A 174 -5.50 -1.04 -13.51
C ASP A 174 -6.53 -0.35 -12.63
N PHE A 175 -6.24 -0.17 -11.34
CA PHE A 175 -7.24 0.27 -10.36
C PHE A 175 -6.94 1.67 -9.82
N PRO A 176 -7.60 2.72 -10.36
CA PRO A 176 -7.59 4.01 -9.72
C PRO A 176 -8.19 3.91 -8.33
N HIS A 177 -7.63 4.67 -7.40
CA HIS A 177 -8.10 4.68 -6.03
C HIS A 177 -7.85 6.02 -5.37
N GLU A 178 -8.64 6.31 -4.34
CA GLU A 178 -8.49 7.49 -3.49
C GLU A 178 -8.63 7.15 -2.03
N VAL A 179 -8.09 8.02 -1.18
CA VAL A 179 -8.27 7.99 0.26
C VAL A 179 -9.11 9.20 0.65
N LEU A 180 -10.32 8.93 1.14
CA LEU A 180 -11.23 9.96 1.62
C LEU A 180 -10.70 10.61 2.90
N PRO A 181 -11.10 11.85 3.21
CA PRO A 181 -10.75 12.47 4.48
C PRO A 181 -11.23 11.67 5.69
N ALA A 182 -10.34 11.45 6.66
CA ALA A 182 -10.67 10.86 7.95
C ALA A 182 -10.94 11.94 9.01
N LYS A 183 -11.77 11.66 10.02
CA LYS A 183 -12.03 12.56 11.16
C LYS A 183 -11.06 12.35 12.34
N ARG A 184 -10.27 11.28 12.31
CA ARG A 184 -9.25 10.91 13.30
C ARG A 184 -7.98 10.43 12.58
N HIS A 185 -6.89 10.29 13.34
CA HIS A 185 -5.62 9.79 12.80
C HIS A 185 -5.80 8.42 12.15
N ARG A 186 -5.37 8.30 10.89
CA ARG A 186 -5.44 7.08 10.08
C ARG A 186 -4.04 6.59 9.73
N TYR A 187 -3.76 5.36 10.10
CA TYR A 187 -2.49 4.66 9.95
C TYR A 187 -2.64 3.47 8.99
N SER A 188 -1.68 3.33 8.08
CA SER A 188 -1.60 2.19 7.17
C SER A 188 -0.16 1.91 6.80
N ILE A 189 0.09 0.76 6.19
CA ILE A 189 1.29 0.48 5.42
C ILE A 189 0.88 0.42 3.95
N ALA A 190 1.56 1.18 3.10
CA ALA A 190 1.46 1.05 1.65
C ALA A 190 2.74 0.39 1.12
N GLY A 191 2.62 -0.50 0.16
CA GLY A 191 3.76 -1.16 -0.45
C GLY A 191 3.48 -1.64 -1.87
N TRP A 192 4.56 -1.92 -2.60
CA TRP A 192 4.50 -2.28 -4.01
C TRP A 192 5.44 -3.43 -4.32
N TYR A 193 4.92 -4.46 -4.99
CA TYR A 193 5.74 -5.49 -5.61
C TYR A 193 6.15 -5.05 -7.00
N ARG A 194 7.44 -5.23 -7.31
CA ARG A 194 8.02 -4.81 -8.57
C ARG A 194 8.62 -5.96 -9.35
N VAL A 195 8.59 -5.90 -10.67
CA VAL A 195 9.38 -6.77 -11.55
C VAL A 195 10.75 -6.16 -11.81
N ASN A 196 11.75 -6.99 -12.07
CA ASN A 196 13.08 -6.50 -12.45
C ASN A 196 13.06 -6.05 -13.92
N THR A 197 13.10 -4.75 -14.18
CA THR A 197 13.27 -4.22 -15.55
C THR A 197 14.71 -3.81 -15.84
N SER A 198 15.68 -4.27 -15.04
CA SER A 198 17.08 -3.99 -15.27
C SER A 198 17.50 -4.46 -16.66
N SER A 199 18.11 -3.55 -17.41
CA SER A 199 18.76 -3.81 -18.69
C SER A 199 20.23 -3.42 -18.58
N THR A 200 21.04 -3.77 -19.58
CA THR A 200 22.47 -3.39 -19.65
C THR A 200 22.72 -1.87 -19.58
N LEU A 201 21.68 -1.04 -19.76
CA LEU A 201 21.74 0.42 -19.76
C LEU A 201 21.03 1.07 -18.54
N CYS A 202 20.28 0.30 -17.73
CA CYS A 202 19.49 0.85 -16.62
C CYS A 202 19.26 -0.23 -15.55
N ILE A 203 19.63 0.05 -14.30
CA ILE A 203 19.43 -0.85 -13.14
C ILE A 203 18.13 -0.47 -12.42
N ASP A 204 17.27 -1.45 -12.09
CA ASP A 204 16.01 -1.31 -11.34
C ASP A 204 16.00 -2.28 -10.13
N PRO A 205 15.75 -1.82 -8.89
CA PRO A 205 15.48 -0.44 -8.50
C PRO A 205 16.69 0.49 -8.70
N PRO A 206 16.48 1.77 -9.05
CA PRO A 206 17.55 2.75 -9.03
C PRO A 206 18.09 2.87 -7.60
N ALA A 207 19.42 2.96 -7.49
CA ALA A 207 20.12 3.14 -6.21
C ALA A 207 19.79 4.46 -5.52
#